data_AF-A0A2K3KFQ3-F1
#
_entry.id   AF-A0A2K3KFQ3-F1
#
_cell.length_a   1.000
_cell.length_b   1.000
_cell.length_c   1.000
_cell.angle_alpha   90.00
_cell.angle_beta   90.00
_cell.angle_gamma   90.00
#
_symmetry.space_group_name_H-M   'P 1'
#
loop_
_entity.id
_entity.type
_entity.pdbx_description
1 polymer ?
#
loop_
_entity_poly.entity_id
_entity_poly.type
_entity_poly.pdbx_seq_one_letter_code
_entity_poly.pdbx_strand_id
1 'polypeptide(L)' 'TQFSDRWEWQSDSDTGFTVRGAYQLLTTLDSVTLDEAEHLIWHPQVPLKVSIFAWRLLRDRLPTKPNLVTRGILSP' A
#
# COMPACT_ATOMS: atom_id res chain seq x y z
N THR A 1 25.68 -28.79 14.01
CA THR A 1 25.77 -27.31 14.00
C THR A 1 24.42 -26.79 14.44
N GLN A 2 24.34 -26.18 15.62
CA GLN A 2 23.08 -25.78 16.25
C GLN A 2 22.61 -24.47 15.61
N PHE A 3 21.51 -24.49 14.86
CA PHE A 3 20.84 -23.25 14.45
C PHE A 3 20.23 -22.63 15.71
N SER A 4 20.75 -21.49 16.11
CA SER A 4 20.17 -20.69 17.19
C SER A 4 18.83 -20.14 16.70
N ASP A 5 17.74 -20.48 17.40
CA ASP A 5 16.40 -20.02 17.08
C ASP A 5 16.26 -18.55 17.55
N ARG A 6 16.70 -17.61 16.69
CA ARG A 6 16.74 -16.18 17.01
C ARG A 6 16.04 -15.38 15.93
N TRP A 7 15.18 -14.46 16.36
CA TRP A 7 14.55 -13.48 15.48
C TRP A 7 15.58 -12.45 15.04
N GLU A 8 15.81 -12.38 13.74
CA GLU A 8 16.70 -11.41 13.10
C GLU A 8 15.92 -10.57 12.09
N TRP A 9 16.21 -9.27 12.10
CA TRP A 9 15.62 -8.34 11.15
C TRP A 9 16.39 -8.41 9.83
N GLN A 10 15.76 -8.93 8.77
CA GLN A 10 16.45 -9.23 7.51
C GLN A 10 16.70 -8.00 6.63
N SER A 11 15.96 -6.90 6.82
CA SER A 11 16.06 -5.74 5.93
C SER A 11 17.25 -4.84 6.23
N ASP A 12 17.80 -4.91 7.44
CA ASP A 12 19.04 -4.24 7.83
C ASP A 12 19.74 -5.09 8.88
N SER A 13 20.77 -5.82 8.45
CA SER A 13 21.55 -6.73 9.28
C SER A 13 22.52 -6.00 10.24
N ASP A 14 22.86 -4.75 9.95
CA ASP A 14 23.89 -4.01 10.67
C ASP A 14 23.28 -3.18 11.81
N THR A 15 22.14 -2.53 11.54
CA THR A 15 21.44 -1.66 12.52
C THR A 15 20.33 -2.41 13.29
N GLY A 16 19.84 -3.54 12.76
CA GLY A 16 18.72 -4.30 13.31
C GLY A 16 17.36 -3.63 13.09
N PHE A 17 16.32 -4.08 13.81
CA PHE A 17 14.97 -3.54 13.66
C PHE A 17 14.92 -2.09 14.15
N THR A 18 14.46 -1.19 13.26
CA THR A 18 14.05 0.16 13.65
C THR A 18 12.64 0.41 13.17
N VAL A 19 11.84 1.11 13.97
CA VAL A 19 10.47 1.49 13.60
C VAL A 19 10.50 2.28 12.29
N ARG A 20 11.45 3.22 12.15
CA ARG A 20 11.63 4.00 10.92
C ARG A 20 11.93 3.13 9.71
N GLY A 21 12.86 2.18 9.82
CA GLY A 21 13.22 1.27 8.72
C GLY A 21 12.06 0.37 8.31
N ALA A 22 11.31 -0.16 9.29
CA ALA A 22 10.10 -0.94 9.01
C ALA A 22 9.02 -0.11 8.29
N TYR A 23 8.75 1.11 8.74
CA TYR A 23 7.80 2.00 8.07
C TYR A 23 8.26 2.37 6.65
N GLN A 24 9.56 2.65 6.46
CA GLN A 24 10.10 2.91 5.13
C GLN A 24 9.91 1.71 4.20
N LEU A 25 10.24 0.50 4.67
CA LEU A 25 10.08 -0.72 3.90
C LEU A 25 8.61 -0.98 3.52
N LEU A 26 7.69 -0.87 4.48
CA LEU A 26 6.26 -1.02 4.23
C LEU A 26 5.74 0.01 3.23
N THR A 27 6.15 1.28 3.38
CA THR A 27 5.72 2.35 2.46
C THR A 27 6.30 2.17 1.07
N THR A 28 7.56 1.72 0.95
CA THR A 28 8.17 1.41 -0.35
C THR A 28 7.47 0.24 -1.04
N LEU A 29 7.13 -0.82 -0.31
CA LEU A 29 6.35 -1.94 -0.84
C LEU A 29 4.99 -1.47 -1.37
N ASP A 30 4.28 -0.67 -0.57
CA ASP A 30 2.98 -0.10 -0.96
C ASP A 30 3.11 0.73 -2.25
N SER A 31 4.16 1.54 -2.36
CA SER A 31 4.44 2.31 -3.59
C SER A 31 4.73 1.45 -4.81
N VAL A 32 5.49 0.35 -4.65
CA VAL A 32 5.80 -0.60 -5.75
C VAL A 32 4.53 -1.31 -6.21
N THR A 33 3.69 -1.75 -5.27
CA THR A 33 2.42 -2.41 -5.63
C THR A 33 1.44 -1.48 -6.35
N LEU A 34 1.47 -0.19 -6.02
CA LEU A 34 0.64 0.81 -6.68
C LEU A 34 1.13 1.09 -8.11
N ASP A 35 2.45 1.13 -8.33
CA ASP A 35 3.07 1.32 -9.64
C ASP A 35 2.77 0.15 -10.59
N GLU A 36 2.92 -1.10 -10.13
CA GLU A 36 2.53 -2.28 -10.90
C GLU A 36 1.03 -2.28 -11.25
N ALA A 37 0.17 -1.89 -10.29
CA ALA A 37 -1.25 -1.76 -10.52
C ALA A 37 -1.60 -0.62 -11.49
N GLU A 38 -0.82 0.47 -11.52
CA GLU A 38 -1.01 1.59 -12.44
C GLU A 38 -0.88 1.14 -13.90
N HIS A 39 0.13 0.33 -14.21
CA HIS A 39 0.31 -0.25 -15.55
C HIS A 39 -0.86 -1.13 -15.99
N LEU A 40 -1.44 -1.91 -15.07
CA LEU A 40 -2.60 -2.75 -15.36
C LEU A 40 -3.89 -1.93 -15.51
N ILE A 41 -4.06 -0.90 -14.67
CA ILE A 41 -5.26 -0.05 -14.66
C ILE A 41 -5.39 0.77 -15.95
N TRP A 42 -4.28 1.32 -16.44
CA TRP A 42 -4.27 2.16 -17.63
C TRP A 42 -3.99 1.39 -18.93
N HIS A 43 -4.07 0.06 -18.89
CA HIS A 43 -3.86 -0.77 -20.06
C HIS A 43 -4.87 -0.43 -21.18
N PRO A 44 -4.46 -0.28 -22.46
CA PRO A 44 -5.33 0.21 -23.54
C PRO A 44 -6.60 -0.63 -23.80
N GLN A 45 -6.60 -1.90 -23.41
CA GLN A 45 -7.75 -2.80 -23.55
C GLN A 45 -8.79 -2.63 -22.44
N VAL A 46 -8.47 -1.90 -21.37
CA VAL A 46 -9.37 -1.65 -20.26
C VAL A 46 -10.22 -0.42 -20.58
N PRO A 47 -11.56 -0.52 -20.54
CA PRO A 47 -12.42 0.64 -20.74
C PRO A 47 -12.15 1.71 -19.67
N LEU A 48 -12.08 2.98 -20.09
CA LEU A 48 -11.71 4.10 -19.21
C LEU A 48 -12.53 4.20 -17.92
N LYS A 49 -13.83 3.85 -17.97
CA LYS A 49 -14.70 3.82 -16.78
C LYS A 49 -14.20 2.84 -15.71
N VAL A 50 -13.68 1.69 -16.14
CA VAL A 50 -13.11 0.67 -15.26
C VAL A 50 -11.79 1.15 -14.67
N SER A 51 -10.92 1.74 -15.49
CA SER A 51 -9.64 2.30 -15.02
C SER A 51 -9.84 3.38 -13.95
N ILE A 52 -10.74 4.33 -14.19
CA ILE A 52 -11.07 5.40 -13.23
C ILE A 52 -11.64 4.82 -11.94
N PHE A 53 -12.50 3.79 -12.02
CA PHE A 53 -13.04 3.13 -10.84
C PHE A 53 -11.96 2.43 -10.03
N ALA A 54 -11.13 1.59 -10.67
CA ALA A 54 -10.04 0.87 -10.02
C ALA A 54 -9.03 1.83 -9.36
N TRP A 55 -8.66 2.91 -10.04
CA TRP A 55 -7.76 3.92 -9.48
C TRP A 55 -8.33 4.60 -8.23
N ARG A 56 -9.62 4.93 -8.24
CA ARG A 56 -10.29 5.48 -7.06
C ARG A 56 -10.43 4.47 -5.94
N LEU A 57 -10.63 3.19 -6.27
CA LEU A 57 -10.72 2.11 -5.31
C LEU A 57 -9.39 1.91 -4.58
N LEU A 58 -8.27 1.78 -5.31
CA LEU A 58 -6.94 1.57 -4.72
C LEU A 58 -6.50 2.71 -3.80
N ARG A 59 -6.93 3.95 -4.10
CA ARG A 59 -6.58 5.13 -3.29
C ARG A 59 -7.58 5.41 -2.16
N ASP A 60 -8.53 4.52 -1.94
CA ASP A 60 -9.65 4.70 -1.00
C ASP A 60 -10.37 6.05 -1.17
N ARG A 61 -10.62 6.41 -2.42
CA ARG A 61 -11.26 7.69 -2.81
C ARG A 61 -12.69 7.54 -3.28
N LEU A 62 -13.28 6.35 -3.13
CA LEU A 62 -14.69 6.14 -3.40
C LEU A 62 -15.55 6.81 -2.32
N PRO A 63 -16.74 7.33 -2.66
CA PRO A 63 -17.66 7.95 -1.72
C PRO A 63 -18.38 6.90 -0.86
N THR A 64 -17.63 6.08 -0.14
CA THR A 64 -18.15 5.13 0.84
C THR A 64 -18.47 5.89 2.13
N LYS A 65 -19.40 5.38 2.94
CA LYS A 65 -19.73 5.95 4.25
C LYS A 65 -18.48 6.26 5.10
N PRO A 66 -17.52 5.32 5.30
CA PRO A 66 -16.31 5.63 6.08
C PRO A 66 -15.49 6.77 5.44
N ASN A 67 -15.31 6.80 4.13
CA ASN A 67 -14.53 7.87 3.46
C ASN A 67 -15.18 9.24 3.57
N LEU A 68 -16.51 9.29 3.57
CA LEU A 68 -17.25 10.54 3.77
C LEU A 68 -17.13 11.04 5.22
N VAL A 69 -17.11 10.13 6.21
CA VAL A 69 -16.86 10.47 7.62
C VAL A 69 -15.42 10.96 7.82
N THR A 70 -14.42 10.25 7.29
CA THR A 70 -13.00 10.65 7.37
C THR A 70 -12.76 12.04 6.75
N ARG A 71 -13.54 12.42 5.74
CA ARG A 71 -13.45 13.73 5.08
C ARG A 71 -14.31 14.82 5.75
N GLY A 72 -15.06 14.49 6.80
CA GLY A 72 -15.94 15.45 7.49
C GLY A 72 -17.20 15.84 6.71
N ILE A 73 -17.57 15.09 5.67
CA ILE A 73 -18.80 15.31 4.90
C ILE A 73 -20.01 14.76 5.66
N LEU A 74 -19.84 13.60 6.31
CA LEU A 74 -20.85 12.98 7.16
C LEU A 74 -20.41 13.01 8.62
N SER A 75 -21.38 13.17 9.51
CA SER A 75 -21.19 12.95 10.94
C SER A 75 -21.04 11.44 11.24
N PRO A 76 -20.26 11.05 12.27
CA PRO A 76 -20.09 9.65 12.66
C PRO A 76 -21.40 8.94 13.00
#